data_AF-A0A2E7DHF7-F1
#
_entry.id   AF-A0A2E7DHF7-F1
#
_cell.length_a   1.000
_cell.length_b   1.000
_cell.length_c   1.000
_cell.angle_alpha   90.00
_cell.angle_beta   90.00
_cell.angle_gamma   90.00
#
_symmetry.space_group_name_H-M   'P 1'
#
loop_
_entity.id
_entity.type
_entity.pdbx_description
1 polymer ?
#
loop_
_entity_poly.entity_id
_entity_poly.type
_entity_poly.pdbx_seq_one_letter_code
_entity_poly.pdbx_strand_id
1 'polypeptide(L)'
;VNNPLGGMGMNGGIHDAVNLTGLLAQEWTSRGDVELLDLYNRQRRTVTLDSMQTQTIQNKRDLEASNKEDRESFRKRLQEAQSSADGTRTYLQKLAMITSLKQASQIV
;
A
#
# COMPACT_ATOMS: atom_id res chain seq x y z
N VAL A 1 -12.21 6.82 7.69
CA VAL A 1 -12.94 6.61 6.42
C VAL A 1 -12.02 7.00 5.27
N ASN A 2 -11.70 6.07 4.38
CA ASN A 2 -10.73 6.29 3.29
C ASN A 2 -11.35 7.18 2.20
N ASN A 3 -10.62 8.21 1.76
CA ASN A 3 -11.05 9.06 0.64
C ASN A 3 -10.88 8.29 -0.69
N PRO A 4 -11.93 8.16 -1.54
CA PRO A 4 -11.81 7.47 -2.83
C PRO A 4 -10.80 8.12 -3.78
N LEU A 5 -10.57 9.44 -3.68
CA LEU A 5 -9.57 10.15 -4.49
C LEU A 5 -8.15 9.63 -4.24
N GLY A 6 -7.85 9.21 -3.00
CA GLY A 6 -6.52 8.73 -2.63
C GLY A 6 -6.19 7.30 -3.11
N GLY A 7 -7.15 6.58 -3.71
CA GLY A 7 -6.91 5.24 -4.30
C GLY A 7 -6.87 4.08 -3.30
N MET A 8 -7.22 4.27 -2.04
CA MET A 8 -7.15 3.21 -1.01
C MET A 8 -8.33 2.26 -0.96
N GLY A 9 -9.52 2.67 -1.44
CA GLY A 9 -10.75 1.87 -1.28
C GLY A 9 -10.69 0.50 -1.96
N MET A 10 -10.15 0.43 -3.18
CA MET A 10 -10.02 -0.82 -3.93
C MET A 10 -8.75 -1.60 -3.59
N ASN A 11 -7.61 -0.93 -3.44
CA ASN A 11 -6.34 -1.62 -3.16
C ASN A 11 -6.36 -2.28 -1.78
N GLY A 12 -6.82 -1.58 -0.73
CA GLY A 12 -6.89 -2.12 0.62
C GLY A 12 -7.71 -3.40 0.72
N GLY A 13 -8.90 -3.41 0.10
CA GLY A 13 -9.81 -4.56 0.11
C GLY A 13 -9.33 -5.77 -0.70
N ILE A 14 -8.67 -5.57 -1.85
CA ILE A 14 -8.08 -6.67 -2.62
C ILE A 14 -6.89 -7.26 -1.87
N HIS A 15 -6.03 -6.41 -1.31
CA HIS A 15 -4.87 -6.83 -0.52
C HIS A 15 -5.29 -7.56 0.77
N ASP A 16 -6.38 -7.12 1.40
CA ASP A 16 -7.05 -7.84 2.49
C ASP A 16 -7.45 -9.26 2.08
N ALA A 17 -8.19 -9.38 0.98
CA ALA A 17 -8.66 -10.66 0.49
C ALA A 17 -7.51 -11.61 0.15
N VAL A 18 -6.46 -11.13 -0.52
CA VAL A 18 -5.29 -11.96 -0.88
C VAL A 18 -4.54 -12.46 0.37
N ASN A 19 -4.31 -11.59 1.35
CA ASN A 19 -3.60 -11.99 2.57
C ASN A 19 -4.44 -12.96 3.42
N LEU A 20 -5.72 -12.62 3.65
CA LEU A 20 -6.64 -13.44 4.44
C LEU A 20 -6.87 -14.82 3.82
N THR A 21 -7.06 -14.91 2.50
CA THR A 21 -7.26 -16.21 1.82
C THR A 21 -6.02 -17.09 1.88
N GLY A 22 -4.81 -16.52 1.79
CA GLY A 22 -3.57 -17.27 1.96
C GLY A 22 -3.42 -17.89 3.35
N LEU A 23 -3.76 -17.13 4.40
CA LEU A 23 -3.70 -17.61 5.78
C LEU A 23 -4.79 -18.63 6.10
N LEU A 24 -6.02 -18.41 5.62
CA LEU A 24 -7.11 -19.37 5.76
C LEU A 24 -6.80 -20.69 5.05
N ALA A 25 -6.13 -20.64 3.89
CA ALA A 25 -5.67 -21.85 3.23
C ALA A 25 -4.63 -22.60 4.07
N GLN A 26 -3.66 -21.90 4.69
CA GLN A 26 -2.67 -22.50 5.56
C GLN A 26 -3.27 -23.12 6.82
N GLU A 27 -4.15 -22.41 7.52
CA GLU A 27 -4.90 -22.89 8.70
C GLU A 27 -5.78 -24.11 8.37
N TRP A 28 -6.43 -24.11 7.21
CA TRP A 28 -7.27 -25.24 6.79
C TRP A 28 -6.46 -26.51 6.54
N THR A 29 -5.22 -26.38 6.03
CA THR A 29 -4.31 -27.52 5.81
C THR A 29 -3.46 -27.90 7.02
N SER A 30 -3.24 -26.97 7.97
CA SER A 30 -2.36 -27.13 9.13
C SER A 30 -3.21 -26.87 10.36
N ARG A 31 -3.66 -27.91 11.05
CA ARG A 31 -4.61 -27.82 12.19
C ARG A 31 -4.20 -26.74 13.21
N GLY A 32 -4.76 -25.54 13.05
CA GLY A 32 -4.98 -24.52 14.06
C GLY A 32 -3.79 -24.14 14.92
N ASP A 33 -2.93 -23.24 14.43
CA ASP A 33 -1.98 -22.55 15.31
C ASP A 33 -2.35 -21.07 15.39
N VAL A 34 -2.89 -20.67 16.55
CA VAL A 34 -3.45 -19.33 16.82
C VAL A 34 -2.43 -18.21 16.55
N GLU A 35 -1.14 -18.52 16.56
CA GLU A 35 -0.05 -17.60 16.23
C GLU A 35 -0.11 -17.06 14.78
N LEU A 36 -0.67 -17.82 13.82
CA LEU A 36 -0.81 -17.38 12.42
C LEU A 36 -1.77 -16.19 12.26
N LEU A 37 -2.84 -16.15 13.04
CA LEU A 37 -3.82 -15.06 13.00
C LEU A 37 -3.29 -13.80 13.71
N ASP A 38 -2.46 -13.96 14.73
CA ASP A 38 -1.76 -12.84 15.38
C ASP A 38 -0.68 -12.25 14.47
N LEU A 39 0.06 -13.09 13.73
CA LEU A 39 0.99 -12.63 12.71
C LEU A 39 0.27 -11.84 11.61
N TYR A 40 -0.88 -12.32 11.13
CA TYR A 40 -1.72 -11.57 10.21
C TYR A 40 -2.11 -10.20 10.75
N ASN A 41 -2.55 -10.14 12.00
CA ASN A 41 -2.95 -8.89 12.65
C ASN A 41 -1.80 -7.88 12.68
N ARG A 42 -0.59 -8.33 13.06
CA ARG A 42 0.62 -7.50 13.08
C ARG A 42 0.96 -6.97 11.68
N GLN A 43 0.99 -7.84 10.67
CA GLN A 43 1.29 -7.43 9.30
C GLN A 43 0.24 -6.46 8.74
N ARG A 44 -1.04 -6.73 8.94
CA ARG A 44 -2.16 -5.86 8.53
C ARG A 44 -2.13 -4.51 9.20
N ARG A 45 -1.87 -4.47 10.51
CA ARG A 45 -1.82 -3.25 11.29
C ARG A 45 -0.68 -2.35 10.81
N THR A 46 0.49 -2.91 10.51
CA THR A 46 1.62 -2.15 9.99
C THR A 46 1.35 -1.55 8.60
N VAL A 47 0.75 -2.32 7.68
CA VAL A 47 0.36 -1.77 6.35
C VAL A 47 -0.64 -0.63 6.50
N THR A 48 -1.62 -0.82 7.40
CA THR A 48 -2.72 0.13 7.60
C THR A 48 -2.28 1.41 8.31
N LEU A 49 -1.29 1.34 9.20
CA LEU A 49 -0.79 2.51 9.92
C LEU A 49 0.30 3.24 9.15
N ASP A 50 1.36 2.55 8.72
CA ASP A 50 2.59 3.23 8.27
C ASP A 50 2.52 3.63 6.79
N SER A 51 2.06 2.70 5.96
CA SER A 51 2.07 2.86 4.51
C SER A 51 0.82 3.55 3.98
N MET A 52 -0.35 3.15 4.48
CA MET A 52 -1.62 3.67 4.01
C MET A 52 -1.77 5.17 4.32
N GLN A 53 -1.41 5.62 5.52
CA GLN A 53 -1.67 7.00 5.92
C GLN A 53 -0.78 7.97 5.13
N THR A 54 0.53 7.72 5.09
CA THR A 54 1.50 8.59 4.44
C THR A 54 1.32 8.64 2.92
N GLN A 55 1.21 7.48 2.27
CA GLN A 55 1.09 7.38 0.81
C GLN A 55 -0.22 8.01 0.33
N THR A 56 -1.31 7.84 1.09
CA THR A 56 -2.63 8.35 0.69
C THR A 56 -2.78 9.82 0.93
N ILE A 57 -2.22 10.34 2.02
CA ILE A 57 -2.16 11.78 2.25
C ILE A 57 -1.37 12.43 1.11
N GLN A 58 -0.22 11.86 0.73
CA GLN A 58 0.56 12.38 -0.39
C GLN A 58 -0.20 12.28 -1.71
N ASN A 59 -0.83 11.15 -2.02
CA ASN A 59 -1.59 10.95 -3.25
C ASN A 59 -2.79 11.92 -3.33
N LYS A 60 -3.50 12.12 -2.21
CA LYS A 60 -4.58 13.10 -2.10
C LYS A 60 -4.06 14.52 -2.35
N ARG A 61 -2.94 14.92 -1.72
CA ARG A 61 -2.32 16.23 -1.93
C ARG A 61 -1.89 16.44 -3.38
N ASP A 62 -1.34 15.41 -4.01
CA ASP A 62 -0.89 15.45 -5.40
C ASP A 62 -2.08 15.63 -6.37
N LEU A 63 -3.21 14.97 -6.11
CA LEU A 63 -4.43 15.08 -6.92
C LEU A 63 -5.20 16.39 -6.67
N GLU A 64 -5.17 16.91 -5.44
CA GLU A 64 -5.82 18.16 -5.05
C GLU A 64 -4.90 19.39 -5.23
N ALA A 65 -3.71 19.22 -5.81
CA ALA A 65 -2.71 20.27 -6.00
C ALA A 65 -3.30 21.47 -6.75
N SER A 66 -3.55 22.55 -6.02
CA SER A 66 -4.34 23.71 -6.49
C SER A 66 -3.52 25.00 -6.56
N ASN A 67 -2.47 25.16 -5.76
CA ASN A 67 -1.49 26.24 -5.93
C ASN A 67 -0.41 25.85 -6.96
N LYS A 68 0.49 26.79 -7.29
CA LYS A 68 1.51 26.59 -8.33
C LYS A 68 2.64 25.70 -7.83
N GLU A 69 3.02 25.91 -6.57
CA GLU A 69 4.15 25.26 -5.90
C GLU A 69 3.91 23.75 -5.74
N ASP A 70 2.72 23.34 -5.30
CA ASP A 70 2.34 21.94 -5.16
C ASP A 70 2.28 21.25 -6.53
N ARG A 71 1.78 21.95 -7.57
CA ARG A 71 1.73 21.42 -8.95
C ARG A 71 3.13 21.23 -9.53
N GLU A 72 4.04 22.16 -9.30
CA GLU A 72 5.45 22.04 -9.71
C GLU A 72 6.16 20.92 -8.96
N SER A 73 5.96 20.83 -7.65
CA SER A 73 6.49 19.76 -6.80
C SER A 73 6.02 18.37 -7.27
N PHE A 74 4.73 18.22 -7.59
CA PHE A 74 4.17 16.97 -8.11
C PHE A 74 4.74 16.63 -9.50
N ARG A 75 4.80 17.60 -10.42
CA ARG A 75 5.39 17.39 -11.76
C ARG A 75 6.86 16.99 -11.68
N LYS A 76 7.64 17.59 -10.78
CA LYS A 76 9.04 17.23 -10.58
C LYS A 76 9.19 15.77 -10.15
N ARG A 77 8.39 15.31 -9.17
CA ARG A 77 8.37 13.89 -8.76
C ARG A 77 8.00 12.95 -9.92
N LEU A 78 7.04 13.33 -10.77
CA LEU A 78 6.67 12.54 -11.94
C LEU A 78 7.80 12.47 -12.97
N GLN A 79 8.49 13.58 -13.24
CA GLN A 79 9.65 13.60 -14.14
C GLN A 79 10.80 12.75 -13.61
N GLU A 80 11.10 12.84 -12.32
CA GLU A 80 12.10 11.99 -11.66
C GLU A 80 11.73 10.51 -11.78
N ALA A 81 10.46 10.14 -11.54
CA ALA A 81 10.00 8.76 -11.72
C ALA A 81 10.12 8.28 -13.17
N GLN A 82 9.83 9.13 -14.15
CA GLN A 82 9.89 8.79 -15.58
C GLN A 82 11.31 8.76 -16.16
N SER A 83 12.31 9.22 -15.42
CA SER A 83 13.71 9.26 -15.89
C SER A 83 14.29 7.88 -16.22
N SER A 84 13.67 6.79 -15.75
CA SER A 84 14.06 5.41 -16.06
C SER A 84 12.88 4.45 -15.99
N ALA A 85 13.02 3.30 -16.65
CA ALA A 85 12.04 2.20 -16.57
C ALA A 85 11.89 1.67 -15.13
N ASP A 86 13.00 1.55 -14.40
CA ASP A 86 13.00 1.13 -13.00
C ASP A 86 12.33 2.17 -12.09
N GLY A 87 12.63 3.45 -12.27
CA GLY A 87 11.97 4.54 -11.55
C GLY A 87 10.46 4.53 -11.75
N THR A 88 10.02 4.31 -13.00
CA THR A 88 8.60 4.22 -13.36
C THR A 88 7.95 3.01 -12.67
N ARG A 89 8.61 1.85 -12.73
CA ARG A 89 8.12 0.63 -12.08
C ARG A 89 8.01 0.79 -10.57
N THR A 90 9.02 1.37 -9.91
CA THR A 90 9.01 1.64 -8.48
C THR A 90 7.88 2.60 -8.10
N TYR A 91 7.67 3.66 -8.89
CA TYR A 91 6.58 4.61 -8.66
C TYR A 91 5.20 3.93 -8.75
N LEU A 92 4.97 3.14 -9.81
CA LEU A 92 3.72 2.39 -9.99
C LEU A 92 3.50 1.34 -8.88
N GLN A 93 4.55 0.66 -8.42
CA GLN A 93 4.45 -0.30 -7.31
C GLN A 93 4.11 0.37 -5.97
N LYS A 94 4.54 1.62 -5.76
CA LYS A 94 4.13 2.41 -4.59
C LYS A 94 2.65 2.82 -4.71
N LEU A 95 2.21 3.30 -5.87
CA LEU A 95 0.80 3.64 -6.11
C LEU A 95 -0.15 2.44 -5.94
N ALA A 96 0.28 1.26 -6.39
CA ALA A 96 -0.48 0.01 -6.25
C ALA A 96 -0.37 -0.62 -4.85
N MET A 97 0.35 0.01 -3.91
CA MET A 97 0.62 -0.49 -2.55
C MET A 97 1.35 -1.84 -2.48
N ILE A 98 1.94 -2.30 -3.59
CA ILE A 98 2.70 -3.56 -3.65
C ILE A 98 3.94 -3.48 -2.78
N THR A 99 4.58 -2.31 -2.71
CA THR A 99 5.76 -2.10 -1.85
C THR A 99 5.42 -2.33 -0.38
N SER A 100 4.27 -1.81 0.07
CA SER A 100 3.79 -1.94 1.44
C SER A 100 3.47 -3.39 1.80
N LEU A 101 2.91 -4.16 0.85
CA LEU A 101 2.72 -5.60 1.04
C LEU A 101 4.03 -6.35 1.24
N LYS A 102 5.04 -6.05 0.41
CA LYS A 102 6.36 -6.69 0.54
C LYS A 102 6.98 -6.39 1.90
N GLN A 103 6.90 -5.14 2.35
CA GLN A 103 7.40 -4.74 3.67
C GLN A 103 6.66 -5.46 4.80
N ALA A 104 5.34 -5.60 4.69
CA ALA A 104 4.54 -6.33 5.68
C ALA A 104 4.94 -7.80 5.78
N SER A 105 5.15 -8.47 4.65
CA SER A 105 5.55 -9.89 4.62
C SER A 105 6.91 -10.18 5.26
N GLN A 106 7.73 -9.14 5.49
CA GLN A 106 9.04 -9.27 6.16
C GLN A 106 8.94 -9.18 7.69
N ILE A 107 7.76 -8.87 8.24
CA ILE A 107 7.52 -8.81 9.67
C ILE A 107 7.27 -10.24 10.17
N VAL A 108 8.13 -10.70 11.07
CA VAL A 108 8.09 -11.99 11.79
C VAL A 108 7.54 -11.78 13.19
#